data_AF-A0A3D1M1Z7-F1
#
_entry.id   AF-A0A3D1M1Z7-F1
#
_cell.length_a   1.000
_cell.length_b   1.000
_cell.length_c   1.000
_cell.angle_alpha   90.00
_cell.angle_beta   90.00
_cell.angle_gamma   90.00
#
_symmetry.space_group_name_H-M   'P 1'
#
loop_
_entity.id
_entity.type
_entity.pdbx_description
1 polymer ?
#
loop_
_entity_poly.entity_id
_entity_poly.type
_entity_poly.pdbx_seq_one_letter_code
_entity_poly.pdbx_strand_id
1 'polypeptide(L)'
;MDTYISGKGHLSRAFGRLWRKKLAVISLTVITAIYVMGLLAPWVAPYGYNEQDYESIREAPTLEHIAGTDLKGRDVFSRVLWGVQNTVIITLVTILTGGLLIGVSLGLISGYYGGRVDSVIMRIGELFASFPDILLVILLAATLRPRIIDAVRWIEDNTWLDGIVKSGIADYFVISIALVSFSWVGMARLVRGQVLSLKSSQYVESAQATGA
;
A
#
# COMPACT_ATOMS: atom_id res chain seq x y z
N MET A 1 18.24 -10.59 43.08
CA MET A 1 19.03 -11.59 42.34
C MET A 1 18.04 -12.43 41.54
N ASP A 2 18.41 -12.81 40.30
CA ASP A 2 17.62 -13.60 39.33
C ASP A 2 16.87 -12.83 38.22
N THR A 3 17.61 -11.99 37.49
CA THR A 3 17.29 -11.73 36.08
C THR A 3 17.84 -12.86 35.22
N TYR A 4 17.04 -13.91 35.02
CA TYR A 4 17.27 -14.85 33.93
C TYR A 4 17.23 -14.09 32.60
N ILE A 5 18.40 -13.83 32.02
CA ILE A 5 18.52 -13.38 30.64
C ILE A 5 18.11 -14.57 29.76
N SER A 6 16.81 -14.69 29.50
CA SER A 6 16.30 -15.64 28.51
C SER A 6 16.87 -15.24 27.16
N GLY A 7 17.76 -16.07 26.59
CA GLY A 7 18.40 -15.89 25.27
C GLY A 7 17.44 -15.92 24.08
N LYS A 8 16.14 -15.72 24.30
CA LYS A 8 15.14 -15.60 23.23
C LYS A 8 15.14 -14.16 22.71
N GLY A 9 15.47 -14.01 21.42
CA GLY A 9 15.41 -12.75 20.70
C GLY A 9 14.07 -12.02 20.89
N HIS A 10 14.09 -10.69 20.81
CA HIS A 10 12.91 -9.85 21.05
C HIS A 10 11.68 -10.28 20.23
N LEU A 11 11.91 -10.74 18.99
CA LEU A 11 10.88 -11.26 18.09
C LEU A 11 10.22 -12.55 18.61
N SER A 12 11.01 -13.50 19.13
CA SER A 12 10.49 -14.76 19.69
C SER A 12 9.59 -14.50 20.90
N ARG A 13 9.95 -13.53 21.74
CA ARG A 13 9.12 -13.09 22.88
C ARG A 13 7.85 -12.38 22.43
N ALA A 14 7.91 -11.56 21.38
CA ALA A 14 6.72 -10.93 20.80
C ALA A 14 5.75 -11.97 20.23
N PHE A 15 6.25 -12.92 19.43
CA PHE A 15 5.46 -14.03 18.88
C PHE A 15 4.81 -14.89 19.97
N GLY A 16 5.58 -15.24 21.01
CA GLY A 16 5.05 -16.00 22.14
C GLY A 16 3.93 -15.26 22.89
N ARG A 17 3.97 -13.93 22.94
CA ARG A 17 2.87 -13.12 23.51
C ARG A 17 1.65 -13.06 22.60
N LEU A 18 1.85 -12.94 21.29
CA LEU A 18 0.78 -12.91 20.29
C LEU A 18 -0.04 -14.21 20.33
N TRP A 19 0.63 -15.36 20.31
CA TRP A 19 -0.02 -16.67 20.28
C TRP A 19 -0.81 -17.01 21.56
N ARG A 20 -0.46 -16.36 22.68
CA ARG A 20 -1.18 -16.51 23.95
C ARG A 20 -2.47 -15.68 24.00
N LYS A 21 -2.65 -14.70 23.12
CA LYS A 21 -3.82 -13.82 23.09
C LYS A 21 -4.84 -14.35 22.08
N LYS A 22 -5.92 -14.96 22.58
CA LYS A 22 -7.00 -15.55 21.75
C LYS A 22 -7.53 -14.59 20.68
N LEU A 23 -7.82 -13.34 21.06
CA LEU A 23 -8.28 -12.31 20.12
C LEU A 23 -7.26 -12.03 19.01
N ALA A 24 -5.97 -11.96 19.34
CA ALA A 24 -4.93 -11.69 18.36
C ALA A 24 -4.78 -12.83 17.35
N VAL A 25 -4.88 -14.09 17.81
CA VAL A 25 -4.84 -15.26 16.94
C VAL A 25 -6.07 -15.32 16.03
N ILE A 26 -7.26 -14.99 16.53
CA ILE A 26 -8.49 -14.93 15.71
C ILE A 26 -8.35 -13.87 14.62
N SER A 27 -7.95 -12.64 14.98
CA SER A 27 -7.75 -11.56 14.00
C SER A 27 -6.70 -11.91 12.97
N LEU A 28 -5.56 -12.48 13.39
CA LEU A 28 -4.52 -12.92 12.47
C LEU A 28 -5.04 -13.99 11.51
N THR A 29 -5.78 -14.98 12.02
CA THR A 29 -6.34 -16.07 11.21
C THR A 29 -7.31 -15.52 10.15
N VAL A 30 -8.22 -14.61 10.55
CA VAL A 30 -9.19 -13.99 9.62
C VAL A 30 -8.47 -13.17 8.55
N ILE A 31 -7.50 -12.33 8.94
CA ILE A 31 -6.73 -11.50 8.00
C ILE A 31 -5.95 -12.39 7.03
N THR A 32 -5.26 -13.41 7.53
CA THR A 32 -4.52 -14.35 6.68
C THR A 32 -5.46 -15.09 5.74
N ALA A 33 -6.62 -15.55 6.21
CA ALA A 33 -7.61 -16.19 5.36
C ALA A 33 -8.09 -15.26 4.22
N ILE A 34 -8.40 -13.99 4.53
CA ILE A 34 -8.81 -13.00 3.50
C ILE A 34 -7.71 -12.81 2.45
N TYR A 35 -6.47 -12.57 2.88
CA TYR A 35 -5.36 -12.39 1.94
C TYR A 35 -5.09 -13.63 1.09
N VAL A 36 -5.15 -14.83 1.69
CA VAL A 36 -4.96 -16.09 0.96
C VAL A 36 -6.08 -16.29 -0.05
N MET A 37 -7.35 -16.11 0.34
CA MET A 37 -8.49 -16.23 -0.59
C MET A 37 -8.39 -15.22 -1.73
N GLY A 38 -7.98 -13.99 -1.44
CA GLY A 38 -7.79 -12.96 -2.48
C GLY A 38 -6.61 -13.24 -3.42
N LEU A 39 -5.45 -13.66 -2.89
CA LEU A 39 -4.30 -14.00 -3.72
C LEU A 39 -4.58 -15.22 -4.62
N LEU A 40 -5.35 -16.17 -4.11
CA LEU A 40 -5.81 -17.35 -4.84
C LEU A 40 -7.16 -17.10 -5.56
N ALA A 41 -7.58 -15.84 -5.76
CA ALA A 41 -8.82 -15.51 -6.45
C ALA A 41 -9.00 -16.22 -7.80
N PRO A 42 -7.97 -16.41 -8.66
CA PRO A 42 -8.13 -17.16 -9.92
C PRO A 42 -8.62 -18.61 -9.74
N TRP A 43 -8.44 -19.20 -8.55
CA TRP A 43 -8.84 -20.57 -8.24
C TRP A 43 -10.00 -20.65 -7.24
N VAL A 44 -10.19 -19.62 -6.41
CA VAL A 44 -11.20 -19.60 -5.33
C VAL A 44 -12.47 -18.86 -5.77
N ALA A 45 -12.36 -17.85 -6.64
CA ALA A 45 -13.52 -17.08 -7.07
C ALA A 45 -14.36 -17.91 -8.05
N PRO A 46 -15.70 -18.01 -7.84
CA PRO A 46 -16.58 -18.73 -8.75
C PRO A 46 -16.63 -18.15 -10.16
N TYR A 47 -16.50 -16.82 -10.30
CA TYR A 47 -16.62 -16.11 -11.57
C TYR A 47 -15.41 -15.20 -11.84
N GLY A 48 -15.20 -14.87 -13.12
CA GLY A 48 -14.19 -13.91 -13.54
C GLY A 48 -14.49 -12.48 -13.07
N TYR A 49 -13.44 -11.67 -12.86
CA TYR A 49 -13.58 -10.29 -12.36
C TYR A 49 -14.55 -9.39 -13.18
N ASN A 50 -14.58 -9.58 -14.51
CA ASN A 50 -15.41 -8.80 -15.45
C ASN A 50 -16.50 -9.63 -16.13
N GLU A 51 -16.73 -10.86 -15.66
CA GLU A 51 -17.78 -11.73 -16.19
C GLU A 51 -19.15 -11.15 -15.83
N GLN A 52 -20.03 -11.04 -16.82
CA GLN A 52 -21.34 -10.40 -16.71
C GLN A 52 -22.40 -11.43 -17.03
N ASP A 53 -23.35 -11.59 -16.11
CA ASP A 53 -24.60 -12.27 -16.35
C ASP A 53 -25.71 -11.24 -16.56
N TYR A 54 -26.17 -11.11 -17.81
CA TYR A 54 -27.21 -10.15 -18.16
C TYR A 54 -28.61 -10.55 -17.70
N GLU A 55 -28.82 -11.81 -17.31
CA GLU A 55 -30.10 -12.29 -16.79
C GLU A 55 -30.24 -11.97 -15.30
N SER A 56 -29.13 -11.98 -14.58
CA SER A 56 -29.07 -11.78 -13.12
C SER A 56 -28.62 -10.36 -12.76
N ILE A 57 -29.29 -9.31 -13.25
CA ILE A 57 -28.93 -7.91 -12.94
C ILE A 57 -29.57 -7.43 -11.64
N ARG A 58 -28.74 -6.91 -10.71
CA ARG A 58 -29.17 -6.42 -9.38
C ARG A 58 -29.93 -7.47 -8.57
N GLU A 59 -29.50 -8.72 -8.71
CA GLU A 59 -30.09 -9.83 -7.98
C GLU A 59 -29.65 -9.79 -6.51
N ALA A 60 -30.56 -10.16 -5.61
CA ALA A 60 -30.25 -10.36 -4.20
C ALA A 60 -29.31 -11.58 -4.02
N PRO A 61 -28.72 -11.77 -2.84
CA PRO A 61 -27.89 -12.94 -2.56
C PRO A 61 -28.62 -14.27 -2.84
N THR A 62 -28.03 -15.11 -3.69
CA THR A 62 -28.49 -16.46 -4.04
C THR A 62 -27.37 -17.49 -3.84
N LEU A 63 -27.68 -18.78 -4.04
CA LEU A 63 -26.65 -19.84 -3.98
C LEU A 63 -25.64 -19.74 -5.13
N GLU A 64 -26.07 -19.23 -6.28
CA GLU A 64 -25.19 -18.98 -7.43
C GLU A 64 -24.38 -17.70 -7.20
N HIS A 65 -25.04 -16.64 -6.74
CA HIS A 65 -24.41 -15.36 -6.39
C HIS A 65 -24.46 -15.10 -4.88
N ILE A 66 -23.49 -15.65 -4.14
CA ILE A 66 -23.45 -15.64 -2.66
C ILE A 66 -23.65 -14.24 -2.05
N ALA A 67 -23.16 -13.19 -2.73
CA ALA A 67 -23.31 -11.80 -2.30
C ALA A 67 -24.22 -10.97 -3.22
N GLY A 68 -24.94 -11.63 -4.13
CA GLY A 68 -25.74 -11.01 -5.19
C GLY A 68 -24.90 -10.41 -6.31
N THR A 69 -25.57 -9.68 -7.21
CA THR A 69 -24.95 -9.09 -8.40
C THR A 69 -25.06 -7.57 -8.43
N ASP A 70 -24.16 -6.94 -9.17
CA ASP A 70 -24.14 -5.48 -9.32
C ASP A 70 -25.05 -4.96 -10.45
N LEU A 71 -24.99 -3.65 -10.71
CA LEU A 71 -25.75 -2.97 -11.78
C LEU A 71 -25.48 -3.51 -13.19
N LYS A 72 -24.40 -4.27 -13.38
CA LYS A 72 -24.03 -4.89 -14.65
C LYS A 72 -24.14 -6.42 -14.62
N GLY A 73 -24.77 -6.98 -13.59
CA GLY A 73 -24.93 -8.42 -13.45
C GLY A 73 -23.63 -9.16 -13.13
N ARG A 74 -22.67 -8.48 -12.49
CA ARG A 74 -21.40 -9.10 -12.08
C ARG A 74 -21.50 -9.60 -10.64
N ASP A 75 -20.99 -10.79 -10.39
CA ASP A 75 -20.96 -11.40 -9.05
C ASP A 75 -20.14 -10.56 -8.05
N VAL A 76 -20.77 -10.12 -6.96
CA VAL A 76 -20.14 -9.23 -5.97
C VAL A 76 -19.09 -9.97 -5.15
N PHE A 77 -19.33 -11.24 -4.81
CA PHE A 77 -18.42 -12.04 -3.98
C PHE A 77 -17.07 -12.25 -4.67
N SER A 78 -17.10 -12.69 -5.93
CA SER A 78 -15.92 -12.87 -6.77
C SER A 78 -15.15 -11.56 -6.91
N ARG A 79 -15.85 -10.44 -7.12
CA ARG A 79 -15.20 -9.12 -7.25
C ARG A 79 -14.55 -8.64 -5.96
N VAL A 80 -15.08 -9.00 -4.79
CA VAL A 80 -14.40 -8.73 -3.52
C VAL A 80 -13.09 -9.53 -3.43
N LEU A 81 -13.08 -10.81 -3.80
CA LEU A 81 -11.87 -11.64 -3.80
C LEU A 81 -10.79 -11.09 -4.76
N TRP A 82 -11.17 -10.82 -6.01
CA TRP A 82 -10.29 -10.18 -6.99
C TRP A 82 -9.84 -8.78 -6.53
N GLY A 83 -10.69 -8.05 -5.81
CA GLY A 83 -10.37 -6.75 -5.20
C GLY A 83 -9.27 -6.85 -4.14
N VAL A 84 -9.25 -7.91 -3.34
CA VAL A 84 -8.15 -8.19 -2.39
C VAL A 84 -6.84 -8.41 -3.15
N GLN A 85 -6.86 -9.18 -4.25
CA GLN A 85 -5.68 -9.40 -5.09
C GLN A 85 -5.12 -8.07 -5.62
N ASN A 86 -5.99 -7.26 -6.22
CA ASN A 86 -5.62 -5.95 -6.78
C ASN A 86 -5.07 -5.02 -5.69
N THR A 87 -5.64 -5.04 -4.49
CA THR A 87 -5.18 -4.23 -3.36
C THR A 87 -3.75 -4.62 -2.94
N VAL A 88 -3.45 -5.92 -2.89
CA VAL A 88 -2.10 -6.39 -2.56
C VAL A 88 -1.09 -5.97 -3.63
N ILE A 89 -1.43 -6.15 -4.92
CA ILE A 89 -0.56 -5.77 -6.04
C ILE A 89 -0.28 -4.27 -5.99
N ILE A 90 -1.31 -3.43 -5.89
CA ILE A 90 -1.15 -1.97 -5.81
C ILE A 90 -0.28 -1.59 -4.62
N THR A 91 -0.54 -2.17 -3.44
CA THR A 91 0.26 -1.89 -2.23
C THR A 91 1.73 -2.22 -2.44
N LEU A 92 2.04 -3.40 -2.99
CA LEU A 92 3.42 -3.81 -3.27
C LEU A 92 4.08 -2.90 -4.29
N VAL A 93 3.40 -2.63 -5.42
CA VAL A 93 3.93 -1.75 -6.47
C VAL A 93 4.21 -0.35 -5.91
N THR A 94 3.26 0.27 -5.20
CA THR A 94 3.43 1.60 -4.60
C THR A 94 4.59 1.65 -3.60
N ILE A 95 4.79 0.60 -2.79
CA ILE A 95 5.93 0.52 -1.87
C ILE A 95 7.24 0.46 -2.65
N LEU A 96 7.31 -0.39 -3.68
CA LEU A 96 8.50 -0.60 -4.51
C LEU A 96 8.84 0.60 -5.41
N THR A 97 7.84 1.26 -5.99
CA THR A 97 8.05 2.35 -6.96
C THR A 97 8.45 3.66 -6.31
N GLY A 98 8.23 3.85 -5.01
CA GLY A 98 8.85 4.98 -4.32
C GLY A 98 8.17 5.48 -3.07
N GLY A 99 7.00 4.97 -2.67
CA GLY A 99 6.30 5.47 -1.47
C GLY A 99 7.19 5.38 -0.22
N LEU A 100 7.85 4.23 -0.03
CA LEU A 100 8.79 4.04 1.06
C LEU A 100 10.08 4.84 0.85
N LEU A 101 10.67 4.80 -0.35
CA LEU A 101 11.94 5.46 -0.63
C LEU A 101 11.85 6.98 -0.46
N ILE A 102 10.84 7.61 -1.05
CA ILE A 102 10.64 9.06 -0.99
C ILE A 102 10.27 9.47 0.43
N GLY A 103 9.32 8.77 1.05
CA GLY A 103 8.89 9.07 2.42
C GLY A 103 10.02 8.95 3.44
N VAL A 104 10.76 7.84 3.42
CA VAL A 104 11.90 7.62 4.32
C VAL A 104 12.99 8.65 4.06
N SER A 105 13.37 8.88 2.80
CA SER A 105 14.43 9.83 2.46
C SER A 105 14.09 11.25 2.91
N LEU A 106 12.89 11.75 2.58
CA LEU A 106 12.46 13.08 2.98
C LEU A 106 12.30 13.21 4.49
N GLY A 107 11.79 12.17 5.17
CA GLY A 107 11.69 12.14 6.63
C GLY A 107 13.04 12.14 7.33
N LEU A 108 14.03 11.40 6.82
CA LEU A 108 15.40 11.41 7.32
C LEU A 108 16.03 12.79 7.14
N ILE A 109 15.93 13.39 5.95
CA ILE A 109 16.47 14.72 5.65
C ILE A 109 15.83 15.76 6.57
N SER A 110 14.50 15.78 6.68
CA SER A 110 13.77 16.71 7.54
C SER A 110 14.15 16.53 9.03
N GLY A 111 14.18 15.29 9.53
CA GLY A 111 14.50 15.00 10.93
C GLY A 111 15.96 15.27 11.30
N TYR A 112 16.89 15.00 10.38
CA TYR A 112 18.33 15.16 10.61
C TYR A 112 18.74 16.64 10.64
N TYR A 113 18.43 17.37 9.56
CA TYR A 113 18.82 18.77 9.41
C TYR A 113 17.94 19.72 10.24
N GLY A 114 16.65 19.42 10.40
CA GLY A 114 15.71 20.29 11.12
C GLY A 114 15.53 21.68 10.48
N GLY A 115 14.99 22.62 11.25
CA GLY A 115 14.91 24.04 10.90
C GLY A 115 14.15 24.34 9.60
N ARG A 116 14.81 25.06 8.67
CA ARG A 116 14.18 25.48 7.39
C ARG A 116 13.89 24.31 6.46
N VAL A 117 14.78 23.32 6.38
CA VAL A 117 14.62 22.15 5.51
C VAL A 117 13.39 21.36 5.95
N ASP A 118 13.29 21.10 7.25
CA ASP A 118 12.13 20.48 7.86
C ASP A 118 10.84 21.27 7.56
N SER A 119 10.85 22.58 7.82
CA SER A 119 9.69 23.45 7.59
C SER A 119 9.22 23.40 6.14
N VAL A 120 10.12 23.49 5.15
CA VAL A 120 9.76 23.43 3.72
C VAL A 120 9.14 22.07 3.35
N ILE A 121 9.78 20.97 3.73
CA ILE A 121 9.28 19.61 3.42
C ILE A 121 7.90 19.40 4.04
N MET A 122 7.74 19.77 5.31
CA MET A 122 6.47 19.61 6.03
C MET A 122 5.38 20.53 5.49
N ARG A 123 5.72 21.78 5.11
CA ARG A 123 4.78 22.73 4.51
C ARG A 123 4.25 22.25 3.17
N ILE A 124 5.13 21.70 2.31
CA ILE A 124 4.72 21.08 1.05
C ILE A 124 3.75 19.92 1.35
N GLY A 125 4.08 19.06 2.32
CA GLY A 125 3.19 17.97 2.72
C GLY A 125 1.84 18.43 3.28
N GLU A 126 1.81 19.54 4.02
CA GLU A 126 0.57 20.17 4.51
C GLU A 126 -0.31 20.71 3.38
N LEU A 127 0.30 21.31 2.34
CA LEU A 127 -0.43 21.75 1.15
C LEU A 127 -1.10 20.55 0.47
N PHE A 128 -0.37 19.44 0.28
CA PHE A 128 -0.95 18.23 -0.31
C PHE A 128 -2.05 17.62 0.55
N ALA A 129 -1.85 17.57 1.87
CA ALA A 129 -2.84 17.03 2.82
C ALA A 129 -4.08 17.92 3.02
N SER A 130 -4.05 19.18 2.57
CA SER A 130 -5.18 20.10 2.66
C SER A 130 -6.32 19.75 1.69
N PHE A 131 -6.01 18.98 0.65
CA PHE A 131 -6.97 18.51 -0.33
C PHE A 131 -7.42 17.08 -0.01
N PRO A 132 -8.65 16.69 -0.38
CA PRO A 132 -9.08 15.31 -0.29
C PRO A 132 -8.21 14.39 -1.17
N ASP A 133 -7.54 13.44 -0.54
CA ASP A 133 -6.55 12.54 -1.15
C ASP A 133 -7.16 11.73 -2.31
N ILE A 134 -8.34 11.14 -2.10
CA ILE A 134 -9.04 10.33 -3.10
C ILE A 134 -9.35 11.16 -4.35
N LEU A 135 -9.79 12.42 -4.18
CA LEU A 135 -10.12 13.28 -5.31
C LEU A 135 -8.88 13.61 -6.14
N LEU A 136 -7.77 13.93 -5.48
CA LEU A 136 -6.52 14.21 -6.18
C LEU A 136 -5.94 12.98 -6.87
N VAL A 137 -5.99 11.80 -6.23
CA VAL A 137 -5.56 10.54 -6.85
C VAL A 137 -6.39 10.26 -8.10
N ILE A 138 -7.72 10.42 -8.03
CA ILE A 138 -8.60 10.23 -9.19
C ILE A 138 -8.29 11.24 -10.29
N LEU A 139 -8.10 12.52 -9.96
CA LEU A 139 -7.77 13.58 -10.93
C LEU A 139 -6.43 13.31 -11.62
N LEU A 140 -5.39 12.98 -10.84
CA LEU A 140 -4.08 12.63 -11.39
C LEU A 140 -4.15 11.37 -12.24
N ALA A 141 -4.82 10.32 -11.76
CA ALA A 141 -4.97 9.08 -12.52
C ALA A 141 -5.73 9.33 -13.84
N ALA A 142 -6.84 10.07 -13.81
CA ALA A 142 -7.61 10.39 -15.01
C ALA A 142 -6.81 11.24 -16.03
N THR A 143 -5.92 12.10 -15.54
CA THR A 143 -5.09 12.99 -16.39
C THR A 143 -3.84 12.29 -16.93
N LEU A 144 -3.18 11.49 -16.09
CA LEU A 144 -1.93 10.80 -16.42
C LEU A 144 -2.17 9.50 -17.19
N ARG A 145 -3.28 8.81 -16.94
CA ARG A 145 -3.58 7.52 -17.57
C ARG A 145 -3.52 7.58 -19.11
N PRO A 146 -4.22 8.50 -19.80
CA PRO A 146 -4.15 8.56 -21.26
C PRO A 146 -2.73 8.83 -21.75
N ARG A 147 -2.03 9.79 -21.12
CA ARG A 147 -0.66 10.18 -21.50
C ARG A 147 0.33 9.02 -21.37
N ILE A 148 0.25 8.27 -20.27
CA ILE A 148 1.13 7.13 -20.03
C ILE A 148 0.77 5.98 -20.96
N ILE A 149 -0.52 5.68 -21.16
CA ILE A 149 -0.94 4.61 -22.09
C ILE A 149 -0.49 4.93 -23.52
N ASP A 150 -0.65 6.17 -23.98
CA ASP A 150 -0.24 6.57 -25.33
C ASP A 150 1.29 6.52 -25.47
N ALA A 151 2.04 6.92 -24.45
CA ALA A 151 3.49 6.77 -24.44
C ALA A 151 3.93 5.30 -24.46
N VAL A 152 3.26 4.43 -23.70
CA VAL A 152 3.54 2.99 -23.70
C VAL A 152 3.18 2.37 -25.06
N ARG A 153 2.04 2.73 -25.66
CA ARG A 153 1.67 2.28 -27.01
C ARG A 153 2.69 2.70 -28.05
N TRP A 154 3.14 3.95 -28.01
CA TRP A 154 4.21 4.42 -28.88
C TRP A 154 5.49 3.57 -28.72
N ILE A 155 5.83 3.15 -27.50
CA ILE A 155 6.94 2.23 -27.27
C ILE A 155 6.65 0.84 -27.86
N GLU A 156 5.47 0.28 -27.61
CA GLU A 156 5.08 -1.04 -28.14
C GLU A 156 5.17 -1.04 -29.68
N ASP A 157 4.55 -0.05 -30.33
CA ASP A 157 4.50 0.05 -31.79
C ASP A 157 5.89 0.27 -32.44
N ASN A 158 6.86 0.79 -31.67
CA ASN A 158 8.17 1.21 -32.18
C ASN A 158 9.33 0.33 -31.66
N THR A 159 9.03 -0.70 -30.88
CA THR A 159 10.01 -1.66 -30.33
C THR A 159 9.53 -3.10 -30.53
N TRP A 160 10.28 -4.08 -30.03
CA TRP A 160 9.91 -5.49 -30.06
C TRP A 160 9.06 -5.93 -28.85
N LEU A 161 8.65 -4.98 -28.00
CA LEU A 161 7.94 -5.25 -26.75
C LEU A 161 6.44 -5.07 -26.94
N ASP A 162 5.69 -6.18 -27.03
CA ASP A 162 4.24 -6.14 -27.20
C ASP A 162 3.48 -6.55 -25.92
N GLY A 163 2.31 -5.94 -25.70
CA GLY A 163 1.32 -6.42 -24.72
C GLY A 163 1.44 -5.88 -23.29
N ILE A 164 2.31 -4.90 -23.05
CA ILE A 164 2.40 -4.14 -21.78
C ILE A 164 1.05 -3.49 -21.46
N VAL A 165 0.38 -2.85 -22.42
CA VAL A 165 -0.93 -2.24 -22.20
C VAL A 165 -1.99 -3.30 -21.90
N LYS A 166 -1.99 -4.41 -22.66
CA LYS A 166 -2.96 -5.52 -22.46
C LYS A 166 -2.79 -6.21 -21.10
N SER A 167 -1.57 -6.27 -20.59
CA SER A 167 -1.28 -6.87 -19.27
C SER A 167 -1.80 -6.06 -18.08
N GLY A 168 -2.18 -4.79 -18.29
CA GLY A 168 -2.60 -3.88 -17.22
C GLY A 168 -1.45 -3.29 -16.39
N ILE A 169 -0.18 -3.63 -16.69
CA ILE A 169 1.01 -3.08 -16.01
C ILE A 169 1.02 -1.54 -16.08
N ALA A 170 0.66 -0.97 -17.23
CA ALA A 170 0.59 0.48 -17.40
C ALA A 170 -0.45 1.13 -16.46
N ASP A 171 -1.61 0.50 -16.25
CA ASP A 171 -2.64 1.00 -15.33
C ASP A 171 -2.15 0.98 -13.88
N TYR A 172 -1.49 -0.10 -13.46
CA TYR A 172 -0.88 -0.18 -12.12
C TYR A 172 0.21 0.87 -11.92
N PHE A 173 1.03 1.13 -12.94
CA PHE A 173 2.07 2.15 -12.87
C PHE A 173 1.49 3.55 -12.68
N VAL A 174 0.44 3.90 -13.45
CA VAL A 174 -0.29 5.17 -13.32
C VAL A 174 -0.84 5.34 -11.91
N ILE A 175 -1.54 4.32 -11.39
CA ILE A 175 -2.11 4.35 -10.05
C ILE A 175 -1.01 4.47 -9.00
N SER A 176 0.11 3.75 -9.17
CA SER A 176 1.23 3.85 -8.23
C SER A 176 1.82 5.25 -8.19
N ILE A 177 2.01 5.91 -9.35
CA ILE A 177 2.50 7.30 -9.39
C ILE A 177 1.52 8.22 -8.65
N ALA A 178 0.23 8.11 -8.96
CA ALA A 178 -0.80 8.92 -8.33
C ALA A 178 -0.80 8.74 -6.80
N LEU A 179 -0.70 7.50 -6.30
CA LEU A 179 -0.66 7.20 -4.87
C LEU A 179 0.64 7.64 -4.20
N VAL A 180 1.80 7.40 -4.83
CA VAL A 180 3.12 7.77 -4.28
C VAL A 180 3.23 9.27 -4.09
N SER A 181 2.67 10.08 -5.00
CA SER A 181 2.66 11.54 -4.89
C SER A 181 1.99 12.08 -3.62
N PHE A 182 1.10 11.32 -2.97
CA PHE A 182 0.41 11.73 -1.75
C PHE A 182 0.81 10.91 -0.52
N SER A 183 1.16 9.63 -0.70
CA SER A 183 1.46 8.71 0.42
C SER A 183 2.75 9.06 1.17
N TRP A 184 3.72 9.71 0.51
CA TRP A 184 5.03 10.01 1.09
C TRP A 184 4.97 10.89 2.35
N VAL A 185 3.96 11.75 2.49
CA VAL A 185 3.83 12.70 3.61
C VAL A 185 3.69 11.97 4.95
N GLY A 186 2.85 10.93 4.99
CA GLY A 186 2.63 10.13 6.19
C GLY A 186 3.91 9.42 6.64
N MET A 187 4.58 8.75 5.70
CA MET A 187 5.84 8.05 5.99
C MET A 187 6.96 9.02 6.39
N ALA A 188 7.09 10.17 5.71
CA ALA A 188 8.07 11.19 6.05
C ALA A 188 7.87 11.73 7.47
N ARG A 189 6.62 11.97 7.91
CA ARG A 189 6.31 12.39 9.27
C ARG A 189 6.67 11.33 10.31
N LEU A 190 6.38 10.06 10.03
CA LEU A 190 6.74 8.95 10.91
C LEU A 190 8.26 8.86 11.09
N VAL A 191 9.02 8.84 9.99
CA VAL A 191 10.48 8.76 10.04
C VAL A 191 11.09 10.00 10.69
N ARG A 192 10.62 11.20 10.34
CA ARG A 192 11.03 12.44 11.01
C ARG A 192 10.84 12.34 12.52
N GLY A 193 9.67 11.87 12.97
CA GLY A 193 9.38 11.69 14.39
C GLY A 193 10.34 10.71 15.08
N GLN A 194 10.66 9.60 14.41
CA GLN A 194 11.67 8.66 14.90
C GLN A 194 13.06 9.30 14.98
N VAL A 195 13.49 10.03 13.94
CA VAL A 195 14.80 10.69 13.93
C VAL A 195 14.91 11.73 15.04
N LEU A 196 13.88 12.56 15.24
CA LEU A 196 13.86 13.53 16.33
C LEU A 196 13.93 12.84 17.69
N SER A 197 13.22 11.72 17.87
CA SER A 197 13.30 10.91 19.10
C SER A 197 14.67 10.28 19.32
N LEU A 198 15.35 9.85 18.25
CA LEU A 198 16.69 9.26 18.33
C LEU A 198 17.76 10.33 18.58
N LYS A 199 17.57 11.55 18.07
CA LYS A 199 18.50 12.66 18.24
C LYS A 199 18.68 13.08 19.70
N SER A 200 17.63 12.96 20.51
CA SER A 200 17.66 13.27 21.96
C SER A 200 18.05 12.08 22.83
N SER A 201 18.68 11.04 22.27
CA SER A 201 19.07 9.85 23.02
C SER A 201 20.48 9.96 23.59
N GLN A 202 20.69 9.41 24.78
CA GLN A 202 21.96 9.49 25.50
C GLN A 202 23.15 8.92 24.72
N TYR A 203 22.94 7.92 23.85
CA TYR A 203 24.01 7.35 23.04
C TYR A 203 24.42 8.26 21.88
N VAL A 204 23.50 9.06 21.32
CA VAL A 204 23.85 10.06 20.31
C VAL A 204 24.64 11.20 20.95
N GLU A 205 24.22 11.67 22.12
CA GLU A 205 24.95 12.70 22.88
C GLU A 205 26.36 12.21 23.29
N SER A 206 26.47 10.95 23.73
CA SER A 206 27.76 10.35 24.06
C SER A 206 28.68 10.20 22.84
N ALA A 207 28.12 9.84 21.68
CA ALA A 207 28.87 9.75 20.43
C ALA A 207 29.39 11.13 20.00
N GLN A 208 28.55 12.17 20.06
CA GLN A 208 28.95 13.54 19.77
C GLN A 208 30.01 14.05 20.76
N ALA A 209 29.88 13.73 22.05
CA ALA A 209 30.89 14.07 23.05
C ALA A 209 32.25 13.38 22.80
N THR A 210 32.25 12.25 22.10
CA THR A 210 33.45 11.51 21.68
C THR A 210 34.02 12.02 20.34
N GLY A 211 33.36 13.00 19.71
CA GLY A 211 33.82 13.64 18.47
C GLY A 211 33.30 13.01 17.17
N ALA A 212 32.23 12.20 17.24
CA ALA A 212 31.53 11.69 16.06
C ALA A 212 30.67 12.74 15.35
#